data_AF-X0RJG0-F1
#
_entry.id   AF-X0RJG0-F1
#
_cell.length_a   1.000
_cell.length_b   1.000
_cell.length_c   1.000
_cell.angle_alpha   90.00
_cell.angle_beta   90.00
_cell.angle_gamma   90.00
#
_symmetry.space_group_name_H-M   'P 1'
#
loop_
_entity.id
_entity.type
_entity.pdbx_description
1 polymer ?
#
loop_
_entity_poly.entity_id
_entity_poly.type
_entity_poly.pdbx_seq_one_letter_code
_entity_poly.pdbx_strand_id
1 'polypeptide(L)'
;MEAEQVVQKILDDARSKAAEIAVEEQKVLQAEKDQFDAESKSYDEQTKLLAKQAAEGTELQILASARMNVANELLAQKRQLLDDVFAEAAEQIAKLPDAEYLDLMQKLMTQAVRSGNEEVVVSKDEKRIDAAFIKKVNESLKLSDEKGDFKAGFVLKEGKIKINVSIDVLLTQARQELEIELAKELFND
;
A
#
# COMPACT_ATOMS: atom_id res chain seq x y z
N MET A 1 55.95 -19.73 -85.53
CA MET A 1 55.71 -20.98 -84.78
C MET A 1 56.13 -20.89 -83.31
N GLU A 2 57.29 -20.32 -82.94
CA GLU A 2 57.67 -20.20 -81.51
C GLU A 2 56.86 -19.16 -80.71
N ALA A 3 56.50 -18.02 -81.32
CA ALA A 3 55.74 -16.97 -80.64
C ALA A 3 54.30 -17.39 -80.26
N GLU A 4 53.64 -18.20 -81.10
CA GLU A 4 52.28 -18.69 -80.83
C GLU A 4 52.25 -19.70 -79.68
N GLN A 5 53.27 -20.54 -79.54
CA GLN A 5 53.38 -21.47 -78.41
C GLN A 5 53.59 -20.74 -77.07
N VAL A 6 54.34 -19.64 -77.06
CA VAL A 6 54.54 -18.81 -75.86
C VAL A 6 53.24 -18.13 -75.44
N VAL A 7 52.49 -17.57 -76.39
CA VAL A 7 51.18 -16.95 -76.14
C VAL A 7 50.18 -17.97 -75.61
N GLN A 8 50.15 -19.17 -76.19
CA GLN A 8 49.26 -20.24 -75.74
C GLN A 8 49.57 -20.68 -74.30
N LYS A 9 50.86 -20.84 -73.96
CA LYS A 9 51.29 -21.14 -72.59
C LYS A 9 50.87 -20.08 -71.57
N ILE A 10 51.01 -18.79 -71.93
CA ILE A 10 50.58 -17.68 -71.06
C ILE A 10 49.07 -17.70 -70.84
N LEU A 11 48.29 -18.00 -71.88
CA LEU A 11 46.83 -18.11 -71.78
C LEU A 11 46.41 -19.30 -70.91
N ASP A 12 47.07 -20.44 -71.05
CA ASP A 12 46.78 -21.62 -70.26
C ASP A 12 47.18 -21.44 -68.78
N ASP A 13 48.32 -20.80 -68.50
CA ASP A 13 48.73 -20.41 -67.14
C ASP A 13 47.76 -19.39 -66.52
N ALA A 14 47.30 -18.41 -67.30
CA ALA A 14 46.31 -17.43 -66.85
C ALA A 14 44.95 -18.08 -66.54
N ARG A 15 44.53 -19.05 -67.36
CA ARG A 15 43.30 -19.84 -67.12
C ARG A 15 43.43 -20.73 -65.90
N SER A 16 44.59 -21.37 -65.70
CA SER A 16 44.85 -22.20 -64.52
C SER A 16 44.79 -21.36 -63.24
N LYS A 17 45.44 -20.19 -63.23
CA LYS A 17 45.38 -19.27 -62.09
C LYS A 17 43.98 -18.73 -61.83
N ALA A 18 43.22 -18.39 -62.88
CA ALA A 18 41.83 -17.95 -62.72
C ALA A 18 40.94 -19.06 -62.14
N ALA A 19 41.15 -20.31 -62.55
CA ALA A 19 40.44 -21.47 -62.01
C ALA A 19 40.83 -21.74 -60.54
N GLU A 20 42.11 -21.63 -60.19
CA GLU A 20 42.59 -21.76 -58.81
C GLU A 20 41.99 -20.68 -57.90
N ILE A 21 41.98 -19.42 -58.34
CA ILE A 21 41.37 -18.31 -57.59
C ILE A 21 39.87 -18.55 -57.40
N ALA A 22 39.16 -18.98 -58.44
CA ALA A 22 37.73 -19.26 -58.33
C ALA A 22 37.41 -20.39 -57.34
N VAL A 23 38.24 -21.44 -57.31
CA VAL A 23 38.10 -22.54 -56.34
C VAL A 23 38.40 -22.06 -54.92
N GLU A 24 39.42 -21.23 -54.74
CA GLU A 24 39.79 -20.67 -53.44
C GLU A 24 38.70 -19.72 -52.91
N GLU A 25 38.21 -18.80 -53.74
CA GLU A 25 37.10 -17.89 -53.39
C GLU A 25 35.84 -18.66 -53.04
N GLN A 26 35.52 -19.73 -53.78
CA GLN A 26 34.34 -20.54 -53.49
C GLN A 26 34.46 -21.28 -52.14
N LYS A 27 35.66 -21.72 -51.76
CA LYS A 27 35.91 -22.29 -50.42
C LYS A 27 35.77 -21.25 -49.32
N VAL A 28 36.33 -20.05 -49.51
CA VAL A 28 36.24 -18.95 -48.55
C VAL A 28 34.78 -18.55 -48.34
N LEU A 29 34.02 -18.40 -49.43
CA LEU A 29 32.62 -18.00 -49.41
C LEU A 29 31.72 -19.07 -48.77
N GLN A 30 32.05 -20.36 -48.94
CA GLN A 30 31.36 -21.44 -48.25
C GLN A 30 31.69 -21.44 -46.75
N ALA A 31 32.96 -21.26 -46.38
CA ALA A 31 33.37 -21.18 -44.97
C ALA A 31 32.73 -19.98 -44.24
N GLU A 32 32.63 -18.83 -44.91
CA GLU A 32 31.99 -17.63 -44.37
C GLU A 32 30.47 -17.83 -44.19
N LYS A 33 29.81 -18.50 -45.15
CA LYS A 33 28.39 -18.90 -45.02
C LYS A 33 28.18 -19.87 -43.86
N ASP A 34 29.01 -20.90 -43.76
CA ASP A 34 28.90 -21.89 -42.68
C ASP A 34 29.12 -21.24 -41.31
N GLN A 35 30.05 -20.28 -41.22
CA GLN A 35 30.28 -19.49 -40.00
C GLN A 35 29.08 -18.59 -39.67
N PHE A 36 28.55 -17.87 -40.65
CA PHE A 36 27.37 -17.02 -40.46
C PHE A 36 26.14 -17.83 -40.06
N ASP A 37 25.91 -18.99 -40.68
CA ASP A 37 24.81 -19.89 -40.35
C ASP A 37 24.97 -20.45 -38.93
N ALA A 38 26.19 -20.79 -38.51
CA ALA A 38 26.46 -21.24 -37.14
C ALA A 38 26.22 -20.11 -36.11
N GLU A 39 26.66 -18.90 -36.43
CA GLU A 39 26.48 -17.73 -35.57
C GLU A 39 25.00 -17.33 -35.46
N SER A 40 24.27 -17.32 -36.58
CA SER A 40 22.82 -17.09 -36.60
C SER A 40 22.06 -18.12 -35.77
N LYS A 41 22.42 -19.41 -35.85
CA LYS A 41 21.81 -20.45 -35.02
C LYS A 41 22.09 -20.24 -33.54
N SER A 42 23.32 -19.86 -33.18
CA SER A 42 23.68 -19.53 -31.80
C SER A 42 22.86 -18.35 -31.26
N TYR A 43 22.68 -17.30 -32.07
CA TYR A 43 21.84 -16.15 -31.71
C TYR A 43 20.37 -16.54 -31.54
N ASP A 44 19.82 -17.40 -32.41
CA ASP A 44 18.46 -17.90 -32.27
C ASP A 44 18.28 -18.71 -30.98
N GLU A 45 19.24 -19.58 -30.64
CA GLU A 45 19.20 -20.36 -29.40
C GLU A 45 19.29 -19.47 -28.16
N GLN A 46 20.22 -18.51 -28.15
CA GLN A 46 20.35 -17.54 -27.06
C GLN A 46 19.07 -16.70 -26.90
N THR A 47 18.51 -16.22 -28.01
CA THR A 47 17.27 -15.43 -27.99
C THR A 47 16.10 -16.24 -27.44
N LYS A 48 15.97 -17.51 -27.85
CA LYS A 48 14.94 -18.41 -27.30
C LYS A 48 15.12 -18.65 -25.80
N LEU A 49 16.36 -18.83 -25.35
CA LEU A 49 16.65 -19.02 -23.92
C LEU A 49 16.28 -17.77 -23.11
N LEU A 50 16.70 -16.59 -23.58
CA LEU A 50 16.39 -15.31 -22.93
C LEU A 50 14.89 -15.04 -22.92
N ALA A 51 14.19 -15.30 -24.02
CA ALA A 51 12.74 -15.15 -24.10
C ALA A 51 12.02 -16.08 -23.12
N LYS A 52 12.49 -17.34 -22.98
CA LYS A 52 11.95 -18.28 -22.00
C LYS A 52 12.16 -17.81 -20.56
N GLN A 53 13.38 -17.38 -20.23
CA GLN A 53 13.69 -16.85 -18.89
C GLN A 53 12.88 -15.58 -18.57
N ALA A 54 12.72 -14.69 -19.54
CA ALA A 54 11.90 -13.49 -19.38
C ALA A 54 10.41 -13.82 -19.18
N ALA A 55 9.88 -14.81 -19.91
CA ALA A 55 8.51 -15.28 -19.74
C ALA A 55 8.29 -15.87 -18.34
N GLU A 56 9.18 -16.76 -17.88
CA GLU A 56 9.13 -17.34 -16.53
C GLU A 56 9.22 -16.26 -15.44
N GLY A 57 10.12 -15.28 -15.61
CA GLY A 57 10.27 -14.15 -14.69
C GLY A 57 9.01 -13.27 -14.64
N THR A 58 8.40 -13.02 -15.79
CA THR A 58 7.16 -12.24 -15.90
C THR A 58 6.00 -12.99 -15.23
N GLU A 59 5.87 -14.29 -15.44
CA GLU A 59 4.84 -15.12 -14.81
C GLU A 59 4.97 -15.07 -13.28
N LEU A 60 6.18 -15.25 -12.74
CA LEU A 60 6.44 -15.15 -11.31
C LEU A 60 6.08 -13.77 -10.75
N GLN A 61 6.42 -12.70 -11.48
CA GLN A 61 6.08 -11.34 -11.08
C GLN A 61 4.56 -11.11 -11.06
N ILE A 62 3.85 -11.58 -12.08
CA ILE A 62 2.39 -11.50 -12.14
C ILE A 62 1.77 -12.25 -10.96
N LEU A 63 2.21 -13.48 -10.67
CA LEU A 63 1.70 -14.26 -9.55
C LEU A 63 2.00 -13.60 -8.19
N ALA A 64 3.21 -13.07 -8.01
CA ALA A 64 3.59 -12.38 -6.78
C ALA A 64 2.73 -11.12 -6.56
N SER A 65 2.55 -10.30 -7.61
CA SER A 65 1.72 -9.11 -7.53
C SER A 65 0.24 -9.45 -7.28
N ALA A 66 -0.30 -10.49 -7.93
CA ALA A 66 -1.66 -10.95 -7.70
C ALA A 66 -1.88 -11.38 -6.24
N ARG A 67 -0.96 -12.16 -5.67
CA ARG A 67 -1.03 -12.58 -4.25
C ARG A 67 -0.97 -11.38 -3.30
N MET A 68 -0.07 -10.44 -3.57
CA MET A 68 0.06 -9.22 -2.78
C MET A 68 -1.21 -8.38 -2.84
N ASN A 69 -1.83 -8.24 -4.02
CA ASN A 69 -3.07 -7.50 -4.20
C ASN A 69 -4.22 -8.13 -3.40
N VAL A 70 -4.39 -9.45 -3.49
CA VAL A 70 -5.42 -10.17 -2.73
C VAL A 70 -5.20 -10.00 -1.21
N ALA A 71 -3.96 -10.11 -0.74
CA ALA A 71 -3.66 -9.93 0.68
C ALA A 71 -3.97 -8.50 1.14
N ASN A 72 -3.59 -7.50 0.35
CA ASN A 72 -3.86 -6.10 0.64
C ASN A 72 -5.36 -5.79 0.65
N GLU A 73 -6.11 -6.33 -0.29
CA GLU A 73 -7.56 -6.16 -0.37
C GLU A 73 -8.26 -6.79 0.85
N LEU A 74 -7.87 -8.01 1.23
CA LEU A 74 -8.39 -8.66 2.42
C LEU A 74 -8.10 -7.83 3.69
N LEU A 75 -6.86 -7.35 3.85
CA LEU A 75 -6.45 -6.50 4.97
C LEU A 75 -7.24 -5.18 5.00
N ALA A 76 -7.47 -4.58 3.84
CA ALA A 76 -8.26 -3.36 3.73
C ALA A 76 -9.71 -3.58 4.17
N GLN A 77 -10.34 -4.69 3.74
CA GLN A 77 -11.69 -5.04 4.15
C GLN A 77 -11.80 -5.33 5.65
N LYS A 78 -10.81 -6.04 6.23
CA LYS A 78 -10.77 -6.27 7.69
C LYS A 78 -10.70 -4.97 8.48
N ARG A 79 -9.86 -4.02 8.03
CA ARG A 79 -9.75 -2.69 8.66
C ARG A 79 -11.05 -1.89 8.53
N GLN A 80 -11.69 -1.94 7.36
CA GLN A 80 -12.97 -1.26 7.15
C GLN A 80 -14.05 -1.80 8.11
N LEU A 81 -14.13 -3.11 8.30
CA LEU A 81 -15.07 -3.70 9.25
C LEU A 81 -14.81 -3.25 10.69
N LEU A 82 -13.53 -3.15 11.10
CA LEU A 82 -13.18 -2.59 12.40
C LEU A 82 -13.58 -1.12 12.49
N ASP A 83 -13.32 -0.33 11.45
CA ASP A 83 -13.73 1.08 11.39
C ASP A 83 -15.24 1.23 11.57
N ASP A 84 -16.03 0.38 10.91
CA ASP A 84 -17.49 0.37 10.98
C ASP A 84 -17.97 0.01 12.40
N VAL A 85 -17.35 -0.97 13.06
CA VAL A 85 -17.67 -1.35 14.45
C VAL A 85 -17.43 -0.19 15.42
N PHE A 86 -16.30 0.50 15.32
CA PHE A 86 -16.01 1.65 16.18
C PHE A 86 -16.92 2.85 15.87
N ALA A 87 -17.26 3.07 14.60
CA ALA A 87 -18.21 4.10 14.20
C ALA A 87 -19.61 3.82 14.75
N GLU A 88 -20.07 2.57 14.70
CA GLU A 88 -21.36 2.16 15.26
C GLU A 88 -21.36 2.29 16.79
N ALA A 89 -20.28 1.90 17.46
CA ALA A 89 -20.13 2.09 18.91
C ALA A 89 -20.23 3.58 19.30
N ALA A 90 -19.59 4.48 18.54
CA ALA A 90 -19.70 5.92 18.75
C ALA A 90 -21.14 6.42 18.61
N GLU A 91 -21.85 5.94 17.59
CA GLU A 91 -23.24 6.30 17.34
C GLU A 91 -24.18 5.78 18.42
N GLN A 92 -23.98 4.54 18.88
CA GLN A 92 -24.76 3.95 19.97
C GLN A 92 -24.56 4.74 21.27
N ILE A 93 -23.33 5.11 21.62
CA ILE A 93 -23.04 5.95 22.79
C ILE A 93 -23.71 7.32 22.68
N ALA A 94 -23.66 7.95 21.51
CA ALA A 94 -24.29 9.26 21.30
C ALA A 94 -25.83 9.21 21.46
N LYS A 95 -26.44 8.09 21.03
CA LYS A 95 -27.89 7.83 21.08
C LYS A 95 -28.38 7.20 22.38
N LEU A 96 -27.51 7.02 23.39
CA LEU A 96 -27.93 6.50 24.69
C LEU A 96 -29.06 7.35 25.28
N PRO A 97 -30.00 6.73 26.03
CA PRO A 97 -31.01 7.45 26.78
C PRO A 97 -30.38 8.49 27.70
N ASP A 98 -31.04 9.63 27.89
CA ASP A 98 -30.50 10.78 28.65
C ASP A 98 -29.95 10.38 30.03
N ALA A 99 -30.66 9.51 30.76
CA ALA A 99 -30.23 9.06 32.08
C ALA A 99 -28.91 8.26 32.05
N GLU A 100 -28.77 7.33 31.10
CA GLU A 100 -27.58 6.48 30.94
C GLU A 100 -26.40 7.29 30.41
N TYR A 101 -26.65 8.18 29.44
CA TYR A 101 -25.63 9.08 28.92
C TYR A 101 -25.10 10.01 30.02
N LEU A 102 -25.99 10.60 30.83
CA LEU A 102 -25.59 11.48 31.93
C LEU A 102 -24.83 10.73 33.04
N ASP A 103 -25.20 9.48 33.35
CA ASP A 103 -24.43 8.66 34.30
C ASP A 103 -23.01 8.36 33.77
N LEU A 104 -22.88 8.03 32.48
CA LEU A 104 -21.58 7.85 31.83
C LEU A 104 -20.75 9.14 31.88
N MET A 105 -21.34 10.28 31.49
CA MET A 105 -20.67 11.58 31.51
C MET A 105 -20.25 11.98 32.93
N GLN A 106 -21.07 11.70 33.94
CA GLN A 106 -20.73 11.94 35.33
C GLN A 106 -19.47 11.16 35.74
N LYS A 107 -19.43 9.86 35.45
CA LYS A 107 -18.27 8.99 35.76
C LYS A 107 -17.00 9.49 35.06
N LEU A 108 -17.10 9.80 33.77
CA LEU A 108 -15.97 10.32 32.99
C LEU A 108 -15.50 11.68 33.51
N MET A 109 -16.41 12.58 33.89
CA MET A 109 -16.06 13.87 34.48
C MET A 109 -15.33 13.68 35.81
N THR A 110 -15.82 12.84 36.71
CA THR A 110 -15.15 12.60 38.00
C THR A 110 -13.75 12.03 37.84
N GLN A 111 -13.49 11.22 36.81
CA GLN A 111 -12.17 10.67 36.52
C GLN A 111 -11.23 11.68 35.83
N ALA A 112 -11.78 12.58 35.01
CA ALA A 112 -11.00 13.51 34.20
C ALA A 112 -10.65 14.82 34.93
N VAL A 113 -11.42 15.20 35.95
CA VAL A 113 -11.20 16.41 36.77
C VAL A 113 -9.86 16.33 37.50
N ARG A 114 -9.05 17.38 37.39
CA ARG A 114 -7.77 17.49 38.10
C ARG A 114 -7.81 18.49 39.24
N SER A 115 -8.19 19.73 38.93
CA SER A 115 -8.14 20.84 39.89
C SER A 115 -9.51 21.20 40.48
N GLY A 116 -10.59 20.80 39.79
CA GLY A 116 -11.97 21.13 40.17
C GLY A 116 -12.39 22.55 39.77
N ASN A 117 -11.48 23.39 39.26
CA ASN A 117 -11.80 24.75 38.76
C ASN A 117 -11.89 24.79 37.23
N GLU A 118 -12.09 23.64 36.58
CA GLU A 118 -12.15 23.52 35.13
C GLU A 118 -13.51 23.99 34.57
N GLU A 119 -13.46 24.53 33.36
CA GLU A 119 -14.64 24.81 32.55
C GLU A 119 -14.97 23.60 31.68
N VAL A 120 -16.23 23.19 31.68
CA VAL A 120 -16.77 22.10 30.84
C VAL A 120 -17.26 22.69 29.53
N VAL A 121 -16.58 22.36 28.45
CA VAL A 121 -16.99 22.68 27.07
C VAL A 121 -17.76 21.49 26.52
N VAL A 122 -18.98 21.74 26.05
CA VAL A 122 -19.85 20.72 25.44
C VAL A 122 -20.02 20.97 23.94
N SER A 123 -20.53 19.99 23.18
CA SER A 123 -20.80 20.18 21.77
C SER A 123 -21.94 21.16 21.53
N LYS A 124 -22.07 21.65 20.29
CA LYS A 124 -23.14 22.58 19.88
C LYS A 124 -24.53 21.98 20.01
N ASP A 125 -24.65 20.68 19.76
CA ASP A 125 -25.93 19.95 19.75
C ASP A 125 -26.28 19.33 21.10
N GLU A 126 -25.36 19.33 22.06
CA GLU A 126 -25.55 18.75 23.38
C GLU A 126 -26.40 19.64 24.28
N LYS A 127 -27.54 19.09 24.72
CA LYS A 127 -28.51 19.76 25.61
C LYS A 127 -28.70 19.04 26.94
N ARG A 128 -28.20 17.81 27.06
CA ARG A 128 -28.37 16.97 28.26
C ARG A 128 -27.43 17.43 29.38
N ILE A 129 -26.20 17.82 29.01
CA ILE A 129 -25.18 18.34 29.94
C ILE A 129 -25.43 19.84 30.17
N ASP A 130 -26.26 20.16 31.16
CA ASP A 130 -26.56 21.53 31.54
C ASP A 130 -25.79 21.99 32.81
N ALA A 131 -25.96 23.25 33.17
CA ALA A 131 -25.30 23.80 34.36
C ALA A 131 -25.79 23.16 35.67
N ALA A 132 -27.00 22.60 35.71
CA ALA A 132 -27.54 21.92 36.88
C ALA A 132 -26.88 20.55 37.08
N PHE A 133 -26.69 19.82 35.97
CA PHE A 133 -25.98 18.56 35.94
C PHE A 133 -24.51 18.75 36.35
N ILE A 134 -23.81 19.74 35.78
CA ILE A 134 -22.40 20.00 36.14
C ILE A 134 -22.25 20.29 37.63
N LYS A 135 -23.15 21.13 38.20
CA LYS A 135 -23.16 21.39 39.65
C LYS A 135 -23.41 20.14 40.49
N LYS A 136 -24.24 19.20 40.00
CA LYS A 136 -24.49 17.91 40.67
C LYS A 136 -23.24 17.02 40.66
N VAL A 137 -22.43 17.08 39.60
CA VAL A 137 -21.19 16.30 39.47
C VAL A 137 -20.08 16.88 40.35
N ASN A 138 -19.87 18.19 40.30
CA ASN A 138 -18.89 18.89 41.12
C ASN A 138 -19.26 20.39 41.20
N GLU A 139 -19.43 20.90 42.42
CA GLU A 139 -19.86 22.29 42.67
C GLU A 139 -18.88 23.34 42.13
N SER A 140 -17.60 22.98 41.97
CA SER A 140 -16.54 23.90 41.55
C SER A 140 -16.42 24.02 40.02
N LEU A 141 -16.99 23.07 39.27
CA LEU A 141 -16.96 23.09 37.81
C LEU A 141 -17.95 24.10 37.24
N LYS A 142 -17.59 24.70 36.10
CA LYS A 142 -18.43 25.68 35.41
C LYS A 142 -18.70 25.24 33.98
N LEU A 143 -19.92 25.45 33.50
CA LEU A 143 -20.22 25.29 32.07
C LEU A 143 -19.58 26.45 31.31
N SER A 144 -18.82 26.15 30.25
CA SER A 144 -18.26 27.16 29.37
C SER A 144 -19.30 27.66 28.37
N ASP A 145 -19.21 28.93 27.99
CA ASP A 145 -19.99 29.50 26.88
C ASP A 145 -19.44 29.05 25.51
N GLU A 146 -18.18 28.59 25.48
CA GLU A 146 -17.57 28.00 24.28
C GLU A 146 -18.23 26.65 23.97
N LYS A 147 -18.47 26.41 22.67
CA LYS A 147 -18.96 25.12 22.16
C LYS A 147 -17.87 24.43 21.35
N GLY A 148 -17.68 23.15 21.62
CA GLY A 148 -16.73 22.31 20.92
C GLY A 148 -17.26 21.77 19.59
N ASP A 149 -16.33 21.39 18.71
CA ASP A 149 -16.61 20.74 17.43
C ASP A 149 -16.36 19.23 17.55
N PHE A 150 -17.29 18.54 18.22
CA PHE A 150 -17.30 17.09 18.40
C PHE A 150 -18.75 16.62 18.56
N LYS A 151 -19.04 15.35 18.30
CA LYS A 151 -20.42 14.84 18.32
C LYS A 151 -20.94 14.61 19.73
N ALA A 152 -20.16 13.94 20.58
CA ALA A 152 -20.55 13.56 21.94
C ALA A 152 -19.37 13.62 22.92
N GLY A 153 -19.67 13.72 24.22
CA GLY A 153 -18.68 13.89 25.29
C GLY A 153 -18.50 15.34 25.72
N PHE A 154 -17.33 15.64 26.30
CA PHE A 154 -17.00 16.99 26.78
C PHE A 154 -15.49 17.24 26.76
N VAL A 155 -15.11 18.50 26.90
CA VAL A 155 -13.71 18.91 27.07
C VAL A 155 -13.60 19.71 28.36
N LEU A 156 -12.66 19.36 29.23
CA LEU A 156 -12.32 20.16 30.40
C LEU A 156 -11.24 21.17 30.03
N LYS A 157 -11.46 22.44 30.35
CA LYS A 157 -10.56 23.54 30.03
C LYS A 157 -10.16 24.27 31.30
N GLU A 158 -8.86 24.38 31.53
CA GLU A 158 -8.29 25.18 32.61
C GLU A 158 -7.21 26.10 32.03
N GLY A 159 -7.57 27.37 31.79
CA GLY A 159 -6.69 28.35 31.15
C GLY A 159 -6.25 27.89 29.74
N LYS A 160 -4.98 27.46 29.63
CA LYS A 160 -4.39 26.95 28.37
C LYS A 160 -4.44 25.43 28.25
N ILE A 161 -4.76 24.72 29.32
CA ILE A 161 -4.80 23.26 29.35
C ILE A 161 -6.20 22.81 28.94
N LYS A 162 -6.26 21.81 28.04
CA LYS A 162 -7.50 21.17 27.62
C LYS A 162 -7.37 19.66 27.75
N ILE A 163 -8.32 19.03 28.42
CA ILE A 163 -8.45 17.57 28.50
C ILE A 163 -9.64 17.18 27.64
N ASN A 164 -9.37 16.51 26.53
CA ASN A 164 -10.41 16.11 25.59
C ASN A 164 -10.98 14.74 26.00
N VAL A 165 -12.24 14.74 26.41
CA VAL A 165 -13.02 13.56 26.82
C VAL A 165 -14.21 13.38 25.86
N SER A 166 -14.02 13.76 24.59
CA SER A 166 -14.97 13.43 23.53
C SER A 166 -14.97 11.92 23.28
N ILE A 167 -16.14 11.40 22.90
CA ILE A 167 -16.32 9.97 22.64
C ILE A 167 -15.37 9.51 21.51
N ASP A 168 -15.17 10.34 20.48
CA ASP A 168 -14.25 10.04 19.37
C ASP A 168 -12.81 9.82 19.85
N VAL A 169 -12.32 10.64 20.80
CA VAL A 169 -10.97 10.49 21.38
C VAL A 169 -10.88 9.25 22.26
N LEU A 170 -11.90 9.00 23.10
CA LEU A 170 -11.92 7.84 23.98
C LEU A 170 -11.97 6.53 23.19
N LEU A 171 -12.78 6.47 22.12
CA LEU A 171 -12.83 5.31 21.24
C LEU A 171 -11.54 5.13 20.44
N THR A 172 -10.86 6.20 20.07
CA THR A 172 -9.53 6.10 19.43
C THR A 172 -8.50 5.48 20.39
N GLN A 173 -8.53 5.84 21.68
CA GLN A 173 -7.69 5.21 22.69
C GLN A 173 -8.07 3.75 22.92
N ALA A 174 -9.37 3.47 23.09
CA ALA A 174 -9.88 2.11 23.24
C ALA A 174 -9.52 1.22 22.04
N ARG A 175 -9.54 1.77 20.82
CA ARG A 175 -9.10 1.06 19.63
C ARG A 175 -7.64 0.63 19.73
N GLN A 176 -6.73 1.50 20.14
CA GLN A 176 -5.31 1.14 20.27
C GLN A 176 -5.09 -0.03 21.24
N GLU A 177 -5.92 -0.14 22.27
CA GLU A 177 -5.84 -1.22 23.27
C GLU A 177 -6.56 -2.49 22.81
N LEU A 178 -7.73 -2.36 22.17
CA LEU A 178 -8.64 -3.46 21.87
C LEU A 178 -8.51 -4.00 20.45
N GLU A 179 -7.87 -3.29 19.52
CA GLU A 179 -7.86 -3.65 18.09
C GLU A 179 -7.29 -5.07 17.85
N ILE A 180 -6.26 -5.47 18.59
CA ILE A 180 -5.68 -6.81 18.49
C ILE A 180 -6.69 -7.87 18.97
N GLU A 181 -7.36 -7.64 20.10
CA GLU A 181 -8.31 -8.60 20.66
C GLU A 181 -9.56 -8.71 19.78
N LEU A 182 -10.10 -7.58 19.32
CA LEU A 182 -11.24 -7.52 18.42
C LEU A 182 -10.93 -8.16 17.06
N ALA A 183 -9.74 -7.95 16.51
CA ALA A 183 -9.34 -8.60 15.26
C ALA A 183 -9.32 -10.13 15.39
N LYS A 184 -8.86 -10.66 16.52
CA LYS A 184 -8.89 -12.11 16.80
C LYS A 184 -10.31 -12.63 16.90
N GLU A 185 -11.18 -11.92 17.62
CA GLU A 185 -12.57 -12.34 17.81
C GLU A 185 -13.40 -12.27 16.53
N LEU A 186 -13.22 -11.22 15.72
CA LEU A 186 -13.98 -11.01 14.48
C LEU A 186 -13.48 -11.87 13.32
N PHE A 187 -12.16 -12.12 13.24
CA PHE A 187 -11.56 -12.77 12.06
C PHE A 187 -10.95 -14.15 12.33
N ASN A 188 -10.93 -14.63 13.58
CA ASN A 188 -10.29 -15.89 13.97
C ASN A 188 -8.81 -16.00 13.53
N ASP A 189 -8.09 -14.88 13.55
CA ASP A 189 -6.64 -14.82 13.32
C ASP A 189 -5.83 -14.95 14.63
#